data_AF-A0A365K520-F1
#
_entry.id   AF-A0A365K520-F1
#
_cell.length_a   1.000
_cell.length_b   1.000
_cell.length_c   1.000
_cell.angle_alpha   90.00
_cell.angle_beta   90.00
_cell.angle_gamma   90.00
#
_symmetry.space_group_name_H-M   'P 1'
#
loop_
_entity.id
_entity.type
_entity.pdbx_description
1 polymer ?
#
loop_
_entity_poly.entity_id
_entity_poly.type
_entity_poly.pdbx_seq_one_letter_code
_entity_poly.pdbx_strand_id
1 'polypeptide(L)' 'MGKIQGIPKLLDYLEQRSCPMTEEQIKRLLSERTIPHARPYGDMILFDGNHIDWWIEEQRKTDKLVTD' A
#
# COMPACT_ATOMS: atom_id res chain seq x y z
N MET A 1 11.90 5.89 6.19
CA MET A 1 10.85 5.45 7.13
C MET A 1 10.95 3.95 7.35
N GLY A 2 10.31 3.43 8.41
CA GLY A 2 10.43 2.03 8.83
C GLY A 2 9.74 1.02 7.92
N LYS A 3 9.83 -0.26 8.29
CA LYS A 3 9.10 -1.34 7.64
C LYS A 3 7.68 -1.42 8.21
N ILE A 4 6.70 -1.64 7.34
CA ILE A 4 5.29 -1.85 7.71
C ILE A 4 4.97 -3.32 7.49
N GLN A 5 4.57 -4.03 8.54
CA GLN A 5 4.35 -5.47 8.48
C GLN A 5 2.85 -5.79 8.45
N GLY A 6 2.42 -6.45 7.37
CA GLY A 6 1.05 -6.91 7.19
C GLY A 6 0.08 -5.82 6.73
N ILE A 7 -1.09 -6.27 6.24
CA ILE A 7 -2.14 -5.39 5.71
C ILE A 7 -2.71 -4.45 6.78
N PRO A 8 -3.02 -4.88 8.02
CA PRO A 8 -3.60 -3.96 9.02
C PRO A 8 -2.72 -2.73 9.29
N LYS A 9 -1.41 -2.93 9.43
CA LYS A 9 -0.47 -1.81 9.63
C LYS A 9 -0.30 -0.94 8.40
N LEU A 10 -0.48 -1.50 7.21
CA LEU A 10 -0.52 -0.70 5.98
C LEU A 10 -1.77 0.17 5.93
N LEU A 11 -2.93 -0.34 6.32
CA LEU A 11 -4.16 0.45 6.35
C LEU A 11 -4.04 1.65 7.30
N ASP A 12 -3.55 1.44 8.53
CA ASP A 12 -3.26 2.52 9.49
C ASP A 12 -2.32 3.59 8.87
N TYR A 13 -1.29 3.13 8.16
CA TYR A 13 -0.30 4.00 7.54
C TYR A 13 -0.88 4.82 6.38
N LEU A 14 -1.69 4.18 5.54
CA LEU A 14 -2.35 4.81 4.40
C LEU A 14 -3.38 5.85 4.85
N GLU A 15 -4.11 5.59 5.93
CA GLU A 15 -5.03 6.56 6.55
C GLU A 15 -4.29 7.81 7.03
N GLN A 16 -3.14 7.65 7.71
CA GLN A 16 -2.28 8.76 8.14
C GLN A 16 -1.71 9.59 6.97
N ARG A 17 -1.65 9.00 5.77
CA ARG A 17 -1.20 9.66 4.52
C ARG A 17 -2.35 10.20 3.67
N SER A 18 -3.58 10.24 4.21
CA SER A 18 -4.79 10.68 3.50
C SER A 18 -5.05 9.88 2.22
N CYS A 19 -4.74 8.57 2.26
CA CYS A 19 -4.99 7.63 1.16
C CYS A 19 -5.74 6.38 1.70
N PRO A 20 -6.91 6.53 2.33
CA PRO A 20 -7.61 5.42 2.97
C PRO A 20 -7.99 4.34 1.94
N MET A 21 -7.81 3.07 2.32
CA MET A 21 -8.14 1.91 1.51
C MET A 21 -8.83 0.83 2.35
N THR A 22 -9.53 -0.09 1.69
CA THR A 22 -10.08 -1.29 2.32
C THR A 22 -9.11 -2.46 2.24
N GLU A 23 -9.31 -3.47 3.08
CA GLU A 23 -8.51 -4.70 3.03
C GLU A 23 -8.65 -5.41 1.66
N GLU A 24 -9.85 -5.40 1.08
CA GLU A 24 -10.13 -5.95 -0.26
C GLU A 24 -9.35 -5.23 -1.35
N GLN A 25 -9.27 -3.90 -1.29
CA GLN A 25 -8.47 -3.10 -2.23
C GLN A 25 -6.99 -3.47 -2.13
N ILE A 26 -6.44 -3.57 -0.91
CA ILE A 26 -5.04 -4.00 -0.72
C ILE A 26 -4.82 -5.42 -1.23
N LYS A 27 -5.72 -6.36 -0.94
CA LYS A 27 -5.64 -7.74 -1.46
C LYS A 27 -5.62 -7.77 -2.98
N ARG A 28 -6.46 -6.94 -3.63
CA ARG A 28 -6.46 -6.78 -5.09
C ARG A 28 -5.12 -6.24 -5.60
N LEU A 29 -4.62 -5.15 -5.01
CA LEU A 29 -3.32 -4.56 -5.40
C LEU A 29 -2.14 -5.53 -5.20
N LEU A 30 -2.19 -6.36 -4.15
CA LEU A 30 -1.21 -7.42 -3.92
C LEU A 30 -1.30 -8.52 -5.00
N SER A 31 -2.51 -8.92 -5.36
CA SER A 31 -2.76 -9.92 -6.43
C SER A 31 -2.32 -9.40 -7.80
N GLU A 32 -2.60 -8.14 -8.10
CA GLU A 32 -2.20 -7.46 -9.34
C GLU A 32 -0.71 -7.05 -9.33
N ARG A 33 -0.03 -7.17 -8.18
CA ARG A 33 1.35 -6.74 -7.95
C ARG A 33 1.60 -5.27 -8.27
N THR A 34 0.58 -4.43 -8.07
CA THR A 34 0.60 -2.99 -8.37
C THR A 34 0.99 -2.14 -7.17
N ILE A 35 1.01 -2.71 -5.96
CA ILE A 35 1.55 -2.07 -4.74
C ILE A 35 2.94 -2.64 -4.38
N PRO A 36 3.94 -1.80 -4.03
CA PRO A 36 5.27 -2.27 -3.64
C PRO A 36 5.24 -3.09 -2.37
N HIS A 37 5.65 -4.36 -2.44
CA HIS A 37 5.69 -5.26 -1.29
C HIS A 37 6.80 -6.30 -1.44
N ALA A 38 7.19 -6.91 -0.32
CA ALA A 38 8.09 -8.04 -0.26
C ALA A 38 7.46 -9.18 0.56
N ARG A 39 7.84 -10.42 0.23
CA ARG A 39 7.49 -11.63 1.01
C ARG A 39 8.77 -12.32 1.47
N PRO A 40 9.41 -11.83 2.54
CA PRO A 40 10.73 -12.32 2.94
C PRO A 40 10.67 -13.74 3.50
N TYR A 41 9.57 -14.13 4.16
CA TYR A 41 9.41 -15.45 4.77
C TYR A 41 7.94 -15.89 4.74
N GLY A 42 7.65 -17.02 4.07
CA GLY A 42 6.31 -17.62 4.03
C GLY A 42 5.21 -16.62 3.65
N ASP A 43 4.18 -16.55 4.50
CA ASP A 43 3.02 -15.70 4.29
C ASP A 43 3.20 -14.26 4.80
N MET A 44 4.37 -13.90 5.32
CA MET A 44 4.65 -12.56 5.80
C MET A 44 4.73 -11.58 4.63
N ILE A 45 3.95 -10.49 4.72
CA ILE A 45 3.99 -9.38 3.78
C ILE A 45 4.65 -8.18 4.47
N LEU A 46 5.66 -7.62 3.81
CA LEU A 46 6.41 -6.47 4.28
C LEU A 46 6.32 -5.34 3.25
N PHE A 47 6.04 -4.13 3.72
CA PHE A 47 6.05 -2.93 2.91
C PHE A 47 7.18 -2.01 3.39
N ASP A 48 7.93 -1.45 2.44
CA ASP A 48 8.92 -0.42 2.74
C ASP A 48 8.23 0.94 2.73
N GLY A 49 8.30 1.69 3.83
CA GLY A 49 7.61 2.97 3.94
C GLY A 49 7.99 3.97 2.84
N ASN A 50 9.25 4.00 2.42
CA ASN A 50 9.68 4.94 1.37
C ASN A 50 9.07 4.54 0.01
N HIS A 51 8.98 3.24 -0.28
CA HIS A 51 8.35 2.75 -1.51
C HIS A 51 6.84 2.97 -1.50
N ILE A 52 6.19 2.84 -0.34
CA ILE A 52 4.76 3.15 -0.19
C ILE A 52 4.51 4.64 -0.37
N ASP A 53 5.29 5.51 0.26
CA ASP A 53 5.17 6.96 0.07
C ASP A 53 5.31 7.33 -1.42
N TRP A 54 6.34 6.81 -2.11
CA TRP A 54 6.50 7.03 -3.56
C TRP A 54 5.28 6.53 -4.35
N TRP A 55 4.79 5.34 -4.04
CA TRP A 55 3.65 4.76 -4.73
C TRP A 55 2.37 5.58 -4.54
N ILE A 56 2.12 6.13 -3.35
CA ILE A 56 0.99 7.03 -3.08
C ILE A 56 1.09 8.27 -3.98
N GLU A 57 2.26 8.88 -4.09
CA GLU A 57 2.46 10.04 -4.97
C GLU A 57 2.24 9.69 -6.44
N GLU A 58 2.65 8.50 -6.89
CA GLU A 58 2.34 8.04 -8.25
C GLU A 58 0.84 7.85 -8.48
N GLN A 59 0.11 7.27 -7.51
CA GLN A 59 -1.36 7.11 -7.64
C GLN A 59 -2.07 8.46 -7.77
N ARG A 60 -1.59 9.49 -7.06
CA ARG A 60 -2.14 10.85 -7.13
C ARG A 60 -1.92 11.49 -8.50
N LYS A 61 -0.78 11.23 -9.14
CA LYS A 61 -0.47 11.76 -10.49
C LYS A 61 -1.28 11.08 -11.59
N THR A 62 -1.73 9.84 -11.36
CA THR A 62 -2.44 9.07 -12.39
C THR A 62 -3.95 9.28 -12.40
N ASP A 63 -4.50 10.21 -11.59
CA ASP A 63 -5.94 10.47 -11.46
C ASP A 63 -6.81 9.21 -11.25
N LYS A 64 -6.23 8.12 -10.73
CA LYS A 64 -7.00 6.93 -10.29
C LYS A 64 -7.61 7.10 -8.89
N LEU A 65 -7.42 8.26 -8.27
CA LEU A 65 -7.92 8.61 -6.93
C LEU A 65 -8.92 9.78 -6.95
N VAL A 66 -9.33 10.28 -8.13
CA VAL A 66 -10.38 11.29 -8.29
C VAL A 66 -11.27 10.90 -9.48
N THR A 67 -12.21 10.00 -9.25
CA THR A 67 -13.44 9.67 -10.04
C THR A 67 -13.94 8.32 -9.50
N ASP A 68 -15.10 8.14 -8.87
CA ASP A 68 -16.36 8.87 -8.66
C ASP A 68 -16.79 8.75 -7.18
#